data_AF-A0A7C5M7I2-F1
#
_entry.id   AF-A0A7C5M7I2-F1
#
_cell.length_a   1.000
_cell.length_b   1.000
_cell.length_c   1.000
_cell.angle_alpha   90.00
_cell.angle_beta   90.00
_cell.angle_gamma   90.00
#
_symmetry.space_group_name_H-M   'P 1'
#
loop_
_entity.id
_entity.type
_entity.pdbx_description
1 polymer ?
#
loop_
_entity_poly.entity_id
_entity_poly.type
_entity_poly.pdbx_seq_one_letter_code
_entity_poly.pdbx_strand_id
1 'polypeptide(L)'
;MKVNVYDLEGNVKAQIDLPEIFNTPYRPDIIKKAFWVAMSNRRQPYGADPLAGKRHACRWPGKGRGMARIPRLNGGTGRAVQAPNTVGGRRAHPPKAEKIWEEKINKKEKKLAILSSIASTKDADKVRARGHRFRDDITLPVVVEDKFKDLSKTKDVMKVLEKIGVIEDIERAKNGKKIRAGRGKRRGRKYKVPKSILIVSNEGNIFKSARNLPGVDIVEPSQLNIIHLAPGGGAGRLMVITEEALKELGGS
;
A
#
# COMPACT_ATOMS: atom_id res chain seq x y z
N MET A 1 23.55 -17.81 0.54
CA MET A 1 24.11 -16.57 1.12
C MET A 1 23.82 -16.61 2.60
N LYS A 2 24.83 -16.43 3.45
CA LYS A 2 24.69 -16.46 4.90
C LYS A 2 24.28 -15.07 5.40
N VAL A 3 23.37 -15.05 6.37
CA VAL A 3 22.87 -13.84 7.01
C VAL A 3 23.05 -13.96 8.51
N ASN A 4 23.40 -12.85 9.15
CA ASN A 4 23.57 -12.78 10.58
C ASN A 4 22.21 -12.73 11.27
N VAL A 5 22.09 -13.47 12.37
CA VAL A 5 20.95 -13.42 13.27
C VAL A 5 21.31 -12.55 14.46
N TYR A 6 20.50 -11.54 14.71
CA TYR A 6 20.69 -10.59 15.79
C TYR A 6 19.88 -10.99 17.03
N ASP A 7 20.50 -10.85 18.20
CA ASP A 7 19.81 -10.93 19.48
C ASP A 7 19.06 -9.61 19.82
N LEU A 8 18.39 -9.57 20.97
CA LEU A 8 17.72 -8.37 21.47
C LEU A 8 18.68 -7.24 21.87
N GLU A 9 19.97 -7.56 22.00
CA GLU A 9 21.02 -6.60 22.34
C GLU A 9 21.72 -6.00 21.11
N GLY A 10 21.46 -6.55 19.91
CA GLY A 10 22.07 -6.15 18.66
C GLY A 10 23.35 -6.92 18.32
N ASN A 11 23.73 -7.95 19.09
CA ASN A 11 24.89 -8.79 18.81
C ASN A 11 24.54 -9.91 17.83
N VAL A 12 25.53 -10.39 17.09
CA VAL A 12 25.37 -11.51 16.16
C VAL A 12 25.41 -12.82 16.95
N LYS A 13 24.28 -13.50 17.03
CA LYS A 13 24.12 -14.79 17.73
C LYS A 13 24.54 -15.97 16.86
N ALA A 14 24.13 -15.97 15.60
CA ALA A 14 24.34 -17.07 14.67
C ALA A 14 24.35 -16.59 13.22
N GLN A 15 24.79 -17.46 12.31
CA GLN A 15 24.63 -17.27 10.86
C GLN A 15 23.72 -18.35 10.31
N ILE A 16 22.71 -17.94 9.53
CA ILE A 16 21.75 -18.83 8.86
C ILE A 16 21.87 -18.65 7.35
N ASP A 17 21.74 -19.75 6.61
CA ASP A 17 21.65 -19.71 5.15
C ASP A 17 20.25 -19.27 4.69
N LEU A 18 20.22 -18.28 3.80
CA LEU A 18 18.96 -17.81 3.20
C LEU A 18 18.29 -18.91 2.37
N PRO A 19 16.96 -19.09 2.51
CA PRO A 19 16.19 -20.01 1.67
C PRO A 19 16.26 -19.69 0.17
N GLU A 20 15.99 -20.69 -0.67
CA GLU A 20 16.04 -20.58 -2.14
C GLU A 20 15.12 -19.49 -2.72
N ILE A 21 14.05 -19.12 -2.01
CA ILE A 21 13.11 -18.07 -2.41
C ILE A 21 13.83 -16.74 -2.68
N PHE A 22 14.88 -16.45 -1.92
CA PHE A 22 15.66 -15.23 -2.09
C PHE A 22 16.50 -15.25 -3.38
N ASN A 23 16.64 -16.38 -4.07
CA ASN A 23 17.32 -16.50 -5.36
C ASN A 23 16.40 -16.29 -6.56
N THR A 24 15.10 -16.06 -6.34
CA THR A 24 14.15 -15.77 -7.41
C THR A 24 14.60 -14.57 -8.25
N PRO A 25 14.51 -14.63 -9.60
CA PRO A 25 14.90 -13.52 -10.46
C PRO A 25 14.05 -12.27 -10.20
N TYR A 26 14.71 -11.11 -10.30
CA TYR A 26 14.05 -9.82 -10.14
C TYR A 26 13.20 -9.46 -11.37
N ARG A 27 11.89 -9.30 -11.18
CA ARG A 27 10.90 -9.02 -12.23
C ARG A 27 10.01 -7.83 -11.87
N PRO A 28 10.48 -6.58 -12.13
CA PRO A 28 9.74 -5.37 -11.77
C PRO A 28 8.40 -5.22 -12.52
N ASP A 29 8.31 -5.76 -13.73
CA ASP A 29 7.11 -5.80 -14.57
C ASP A 29 5.94 -6.50 -13.86
N ILE A 30 6.17 -7.72 -13.38
CA ILE A 30 5.16 -8.53 -12.69
C ILE A 30 4.81 -7.93 -11.32
N ILE A 31 5.81 -7.42 -10.60
CA ILE A 31 5.60 -6.77 -9.29
C ILE A 31 4.67 -5.57 -9.44
N LYS A 32 4.93 -4.71 -10.42
CA LYS A 32 4.12 -3.51 -10.68
C LYS A 32 2.70 -3.90 -11.09
N LYS A 33 2.54 -4.88 -11.99
CA LYS A 33 1.22 -5.37 -12.40
C LYS A 33 0.43 -5.93 -11.21
N ALA A 34 1.04 -6.80 -10.41
CA ALA A 34 0.39 -7.39 -9.23
C ALA A 34 -0.02 -6.31 -8.21
N PHE A 35 0.80 -5.28 -8.02
CA PHE A 35 0.47 -4.16 -7.13
C PHE A 35 -0.76 -3.37 -7.61
N TRP A 36 -0.84 -3.03 -8.91
CA TRP A 36 -1.97 -2.29 -9.44
C TRP A 36 -3.27 -3.09 -9.38
N VAL A 37 -3.23 -4.38 -9.73
CA VAL A 37 -4.38 -5.28 -9.58
C VAL A 37 -4.85 -5.32 -8.12
N ALA A 38 -3.93 -5.46 -7.16
CA ALA A 38 -4.26 -5.46 -5.74
C ALA A 38 -4.89 -4.12 -5.27
N MET A 39 -4.45 -2.99 -5.83
CA MET A 39 -5.02 -1.67 -5.54
C MET A 39 -6.39 -1.46 -6.20
N SER A 40 -6.59 -1.96 -7.43
CA SER A 40 -7.89 -1.97 -8.12
C SER A 40 -8.92 -2.76 -7.32
N ASN A 41 -8.57 -3.94 -6.82
CA ASN A 41 -9.48 -4.81 -6.05
C ASN A 41 -9.84 -4.24 -4.67
N ARG A 42 -9.01 -3.36 -4.10
CA ARG A 42 -9.31 -2.67 -2.83
C ARG A 42 -10.24 -1.46 -3.00
N ARG A 43 -10.51 -1.04 -4.25
CA ARG A 43 -11.24 0.19 -4.53
C ARG A 43 -12.72 0.05 -4.17
N GLN A 44 -13.24 1.01 -3.42
CA GLN A 44 -14.68 1.10 -3.16
C GLN A 44 -15.42 1.61 -4.42
N PRO A 45 -16.51 0.95 -4.85
CA PRO A 45 -17.36 1.43 -5.92
C PRO A 45 -17.94 2.81 -5.58
N TYR A 46 -18.08 3.66 -6.61
CA TYR A 46 -18.72 4.96 -6.49
C TYR A 46 -19.50 5.26 -7.76
N GLY A 47 -20.61 5.99 -7.62
CA GLY A 47 -21.44 6.42 -8.73
C GLY A 47 -22.18 7.69 -8.41
N ALA A 48 -22.78 8.31 -9.42
CA ALA A 48 -23.77 9.36 -9.22
C ALA A 48 -25.16 8.74 -9.07
N ASP A 49 -26.07 9.43 -8.38
CA ASP A 49 -27.49 9.06 -8.38
C ASP A 49 -28.01 8.99 -9.84
N PRO A 50 -28.64 7.87 -10.27
CA PRO A 50 -29.20 7.72 -11.62
C PRO A 50 -30.16 8.84 -12.07
N LEU A 51 -30.84 9.48 -11.10
CA LEU A 51 -31.78 10.58 -11.31
C LEU A 51 -31.16 11.97 -11.15
N ALA A 52 -29.86 12.07 -10.83
CA ALA A 52 -29.19 13.35 -10.66
C ALA A 52 -29.30 14.23 -11.93
N GLY A 53 -29.84 15.45 -11.76
CA GLY A 53 -30.06 16.40 -12.85
C GLY A 53 -31.18 16.00 -13.82
N LYS A 54 -31.99 14.99 -13.50
CA LYS A 54 -33.14 14.54 -14.31
C LYS A 54 -34.50 14.72 -13.63
N ARG A 55 -34.54 15.15 -12.36
CA ARG A 55 -35.78 15.35 -11.58
C ARG A 55 -36.51 16.64 -11.94
N HIS A 56 -36.78 16.84 -13.22
CA HIS A 56 -37.46 18.02 -13.75
C HIS A 56 -38.51 17.61 -14.79
N ALA A 57 -39.70 18.20 -14.70
CA ALA A 57 -40.67 18.17 -15.79
C ALA A 57 -40.25 19.23 -16.82
N CYS A 58 -39.71 18.79 -17.95
CA CYS A 58 -39.20 19.68 -18.98
C CYS A 58 -39.75 19.35 -20.36
N ARG A 59 -39.87 20.37 -21.19
CA ARG A 59 -40.25 20.27 -22.59
C ARG A 59 -39.27 21.03 -23.45
N TRP A 60 -39.13 20.56 -24.67
CA TRP A 60 -38.35 21.25 -25.69
C TRP A 60 -39.16 22.44 -26.26
N PRO A 61 -38.58 23.65 -26.36
CA PRO A 61 -39.34 24.86 -26.68
C PRO A 61 -39.85 24.97 -28.12
N GLY A 62 -39.36 24.18 -29.08
CA GLY A 62 -39.74 24.35 -30.50
C GLY A 62 -38.68 25.05 -31.35
N LYS A 63 -38.92 25.10 -32.66
CA LYS A 63 -38.24 26.02 -33.60
C LYS A 63 -38.96 27.38 -33.60
N GLY A 64 -38.34 28.41 -34.19
CA GLY A 64 -39.02 29.68 -34.48
C GLY A 64 -39.24 30.63 -33.29
N ARG A 65 -38.62 30.35 -32.13
CA ARG A 65 -38.77 31.17 -30.91
C ARG A 65 -37.54 32.03 -30.57
N GLY A 66 -36.55 32.12 -31.45
CA GLY A 66 -35.27 32.81 -31.17
C GLY A 66 -34.47 32.20 -30.01
N MET A 67 -34.75 30.94 -29.64
CA MET A 67 -34.16 30.28 -28.46
C MET A 67 -33.44 28.99 -28.83
N ALA A 68 -32.40 28.65 -28.07
CA ALA A 68 -31.70 27.38 -28.19
C ALA A 68 -32.61 26.18 -27.92
N ARG A 69 -32.39 25.11 -28.69
CA ARG A 69 -33.16 23.86 -28.73
C ARG A 69 -32.86 22.91 -27.56
N ILE A 70 -32.84 23.42 -26.34
CA ILE A 70 -32.48 22.66 -25.12
C ILE A 70 -33.75 22.42 -24.27
N PRO A 71 -33.87 21.30 -23.53
CA PRO A 71 -34.99 21.08 -22.61
C PRO A 71 -35.08 22.21 -21.58
N ARG A 72 -36.28 22.77 -21.41
CA ARG A 72 -36.57 23.85 -20.44
C ARG A 72 -37.67 23.42 -19.49
N LEU A 73 -37.66 23.95 -18.28
CA LEU A 73 -38.66 23.66 -17.26
C LEU A 73 -40.06 24.07 -17.74
N ASN A 74 -41.07 23.24 -17.47
CA ASN A 74 -42.47 23.57 -17.75
C ASN A 74 -42.99 24.57 -16.71
N GLY A 75 -43.73 25.61 -17.14
CA GLY A 75 -44.47 26.51 -16.24
C GLY A 75 -43.64 27.58 -15.50
N GLY A 76 -42.57 28.12 -16.10
CA GLY A 76 -41.76 29.19 -15.47
C GLY A 76 -40.90 30.01 -16.44
N THR A 77 -39.82 30.62 -15.93
CA THR A 77 -38.86 31.54 -16.60
C THR A 77 -38.05 30.95 -17.77
N GLY A 78 -38.37 29.73 -18.21
CA GLY A 78 -37.68 29.07 -19.31
C GLY A 78 -36.26 28.60 -18.98
N ARG A 79 -35.88 28.38 -17.72
CA ARG A 79 -34.55 27.87 -17.37
C ARG A 79 -34.24 26.55 -18.10
N ALA A 80 -33.06 26.47 -18.74
CA ALA A 80 -32.57 25.25 -19.37
C ALA A 80 -32.15 24.23 -18.30
N VAL A 81 -32.60 22.99 -18.45
CA VAL A 81 -32.42 21.91 -17.47
C VAL A 81 -32.12 20.59 -18.18
N GLN A 82 -31.78 19.56 -17.41
CA GLN A 82 -31.59 18.17 -17.84
C GLN A 82 -30.39 17.90 -18.75
N ALA A 83 -29.99 18.82 -19.62
CA ALA A 83 -28.89 18.63 -20.55
C ALA A 83 -27.50 18.82 -19.90
N PRO A 84 -26.45 18.11 -20.35
CA PRO A 84 -25.11 18.19 -19.74
C PRO A 84 -24.42 19.55 -19.80
N ASN A 85 -24.78 20.36 -20.77
CA ASN A 85 -24.28 21.72 -20.93
C ASN A 85 -25.06 22.75 -20.10
N THR A 86 -26.05 22.33 -19.29
CA THR A 86 -26.88 23.23 -18.48
C THR A 86 -26.52 23.16 -16.99
N VAL A 87 -26.63 24.29 -16.30
CA VAL A 87 -26.38 24.39 -14.85
C VAL A 87 -27.47 23.65 -14.08
N GLY A 88 -27.08 22.57 -13.39
CA GLY A 88 -27.99 21.67 -12.69
C GLY A 88 -28.58 20.54 -13.55
N GLY A 89 -28.17 20.43 -14.82
CA GLY A 89 -28.51 19.30 -15.68
C GLY A 89 -27.71 18.02 -15.37
N ARG A 90 -28.07 16.92 -16.03
CA ARG A 90 -27.39 15.63 -15.84
C ARG A 90 -25.99 15.66 -16.43
N ARG A 91 -25.02 14.99 -15.82
CA ARG A 91 -23.70 14.81 -16.47
C ARG A 91 -23.81 13.84 -17.65
N ALA A 92 -23.05 14.08 -18.73
CA ALA A 92 -22.85 13.09 -19.80
C ALA A 92 -21.95 11.95 -19.29
N HIS A 93 -22.37 10.70 -19.49
CA HIS A 93 -21.68 9.50 -19.00
C HIS A 93 -21.30 9.60 -17.50
N PRO A 94 -22.28 9.72 -16.59
CA PRO A 94 -21.99 9.80 -15.16
C PRO A 94 -21.31 8.51 -14.67
N PRO A 95 -20.47 8.58 -13.62
CA PRO A 95 -19.89 7.38 -13.04
C PRO A 95 -21.00 6.44 -12.55
N LYS A 96 -20.92 5.17 -12.91
CA LYS A 96 -21.83 4.12 -12.46
C LYS A 96 -21.17 3.29 -11.37
N ALA A 97 -21.93 3.00 -10.32
CA ALA A 97 -21.49 2.07 -9.28
C ALA A 97 -21.28 0.65 -9.83
N GLU A 98 -22.07 0.27 -10.84
CA GLU A 98 -22.04 -1.01 -11.58
C GLU A 98 -20.74 -1.26 -12.36
N LYS A 99 -19.83 -0.28 -12.47
CA LYS A 99 -18.58 -0.48 -13.18
C LYS A 99 -17.77 -1.59 -12.49
N ILE A 100 -17.29 -2.56 -13.27
CA ILE A 100 -16.36 -3.58 -12.79
C ILE A 100 -15.01 -2.90 -12.53
N TRP A 101 -14.64 -2.80 -11.25
CA TRP A 101 -13.36 -2.22 -10.80
C TRP A 101 -12.30 -3.28 -10.53
N GLU A 102 -12.72 -4.51 -10.32
CA GLU A 102 -11.83 -5.62 -10.01
C GLU A 102 -11.07 -6.06 -11.25
N GLU A 103 -9.80 -6.39 -11.05
CA GLU A 103 -8.92 -6.94 -12.07
C GLU A 103 -8.48 -8.33 -11.64
N LYS A 104 -8.48 -9.26 -12.61
CA LYS A 104 -8.03 -10.64 -12.40
C LYS A 104 -6.53 -10.75 -12.66
N ILE A 105 -5.84 -11.49 -11.80
CA ILE A 105 -4.44 -11.88 -12.00
C ILE A 105 -4.29 -13.41 -11.87
N ASN A 106 -3.39 -13.98 -12.66
CA ASN A 106 -3.10 -15.40 -12.60
C ASN A 106 -2.43 -15.76 -11.26
N LYS A 107 -2.80 -16.91 -10.69
CA LYS A 107 -2.24 -17.38 -9.40
C LYS A 107 -0.72 -17.53 -9.47
N LYS A 108 -0.18 -18.09 -10.55
CA LYS A 108 1.27 -18.26 -10.77
C LYS A 108 1.99 -16.91 -10.85
N GLU A 109 1.41 -15.96 -11.58
CA GLU A 109 1.96 -14.60 -11.72
C GLU A 109 1.97 -13.85 -10.38
N LYS A 110 0.88 -13.96 -9.61
CA LYS A 110 0.80 -13.39 -8.25
C LYS A 110 1.86 -13.99 -7.32
N LYS A 111 2.04 -15.32 -7.33
CA LYS A 111 3.07 -16.00 -6.53
C LYS A 111 4.46 -15.52 -6.92
N LEU A 112 4.76 -15.48 -8.22
CA LEU A 112 6.05 -15.00 -8.73
C LEU A 112 6.32 -13.54 -8.35
N ALA A 113 5.29 -12.67 -8.36
CA ALA A 113 5.42 -11.29 -7.89
C ALA A 113 5.88 -11.20 -6.43
N ILE A 114 5.29 -12.02 -5.56
CA ILE A 114 5.62 -12.08 -4.13
C ILE A 114 7.06 -12.58 -3.96
N LEU A 115 7.40 -13.71 -4.56
CA LEU A 115 8.75 -14.31 -4.48
C LEU A 115 9.83 -13.35 -5.00
N SER A 116 9.59 -12.72 -6.15
CA SER A 116 10.52 -11.74 -6.73
C SER A 116 10.68 -10.49 -5.84
N SER A 117 9.62 -10.08 -5.14
CA SER A 117 9.68 -8.97 -4.19
C SER A 117 10.44 -9.33 -2.91
N ILE A 118 10.28 -10.55 -2.41
CA ILE A 118 11.07 -11.08 -1.28
C ILE A 118 12.55 -11.17 -1.67
N ALA A 119 12.86 -11.72 -2.83
CA ALA A 119 14.23 -11.80 -3.33
C ALA A 119 14.91 -10.42 -3.46
N SER A 120 14.12 -9.35 -3.67
CA SER A 120 14.64 -7.99 -3.75
C SER A 120 15.04 -7.39 -2.40
N THR A 121 14.61 -7.97 -1.27
CA THR A 121 14.93 -7.43 0.06
C THR A 121 16.34 -7.77 0.52
N LYS A 122 16.98 -8.78 -0.08
CA LYS A 122 18.37 -9.17 0.20
C LYS A 122 19.40 -8.17 -0.35
N ASP A 123 19.01 -7.41 -1.37
CA ASP A 123 19.90 -6.53 -2.11
C ASP A 123 19.89 -5.12 -1.51
N ALA A 124 21.00 -4.75 -0.87
CA ALA A 124 21.13 -3.48 -0.17
C ALA A 124 20.99 -2.27 -1.10
N ASP A 125 21.46 -2.37 -2.35
CA ASP A 125 21.40 -1.27 -3.31
C ASP A 125 19.95 -0.99 -3.73
N LYS A 126 19.16 -2.04 -3.94
CA LYS A 126 17.71 -1.90 -4.22
C LYS A 126 16.97 -1.27 -3.04
N VAL A 127 17.30 -1.67 -1.82
CA VAL A 127 16.66 -1.14 -0.60
C VAL A 127 17.03 0.32 -0.36
N ARG A 128 18.30 0.70 -0.58
CA ARG A 128 18.76 2.11 -0.52
C ARG A 128 18.17 2.95 -1.65
N ALA A 129 18.12 2.44 -2.88
CA ALA A 129 17.53 3.14 -4.03
C ALA A 129 16.03 3.47 -3.82
N ARG A 130 15.32 2.65 -3.03
CA ARG A 130 13.94 2.93 -2.62
C ARG A 130 13.83 4.07 -1.60
N GLY A 131 14.93 4.42 -0.94
CA GLY A 131 15.04 5.52 0.02
C GLY A 131 14.96 5.09 1.49
N HIS A 132 15.24 3.82 1.79
CA HIS A 132 15.41 3.35 3.17
C HIS A 132 16.79 3.74 3.72
N ARG A 133 16.87 3.99 5.03
CA ARG A 133 18.12 4.32 5.74
C ARG A 133 18.43 3.26 6.78
N PHE A 134 19.62 2.70 6.72
CA PHE A 134 20.12 1.68 7.64
C PHE A 134 21.66 1.74 7.62
N ARG A 135 22.31 1.24 8.69
CA ARG A 135 23.77 1.21 8.76
C ARG A 135 24.36 0.29 7.69
N ASP A 136 25.54 0.64 7.19
CA ASP A 136 26.18 -0.09 6.08
C ASP A 136 26.65 -1.50 6.46
N ASP A 137 26.89 -1.74 7.75
CA ASP A 137 27.42 -3.01 8.28
C ASP A 137 26.36 -4.13 8.41
N ILE A 138 25.09 -3.83 8.13
CA ILE A 138 23.98 -4.75 8.38
C ILE A 138 23.77 -5.69 7.19
N THR A 139 23.68 -6.99 7.46
CA THR A 139 23.26 -7.99 6.47
C THR A 139 21.75 -7.95 6.26
N LEU A 140 21.31 -7.92 5.01
CA LEU A 140 19.89 -7.92 4.63
C LEU A 140 19.45 -9.28 4.05
N PRO A 141 18.19 -9.70 4.26
CA PRO A 141 17.20 -9.15 5.21
C PRO A 141 17.67 -9.27 6.66
N VAL A 142 17.19 -8.39 7.55
CA VAL A 142 17.59 -8.43 8.97
C VAL A 142 16.86 -9.58 9.65
N VAL A 143 17.61 -10.53 10.23
CA VAL A 143 17.04 -11.67 10.95
C VAL A 143 17.21 -11.48 12.45
N VAL A 144 16.14 -11.67 13.23
CA VAL A 144 16.12 -11.45 14.68
C VAL A 144 15.66 -12.71 15.40
N GLU A 145 16.19 -12.95 16.60
CA GLU A 145 15.78 -14.06 17.47
C GLU A 145 14.27 -14.07 17.75
N ASP A 146 13.68 -15.26 17.88
CA ASP A 146 12.23 -15.46 18.08
C ASP A 146 11.67 -14.78 19.33
N LYS A 147 12.50 -14.53 20.36
CA LYS A 147 12.10 -13.77 21.57
C LYS A 147 11.60 -12.37 21.24
N PHE A 148 11.92 -11.84 20.07
CA PHE A 148 11.38 -10.57 19.58
C PHE A 148 9.84 -10.58 19.47
N LYS A 149 9.21 -11.74 19.27
CA LYS A 149 7.75 -11.87 19.16
C LYS A 149 7.01 -11.54 20.47
N ASP A 150 7.68 -11.76 21.61
CA ASP A 150 7.09 -11.64 22.94
C ASP A 150 7.17 -10.22 23.53
N LEU A 151 7.84 -9.29 22.83
CA LEU A 151 8.00 -7.91 23.28
C LEU A 151 6.64 -7.18 23.36
N SER A 152 6.23 -6.88 24.59
CA SER A 152 4.95 -6.25 24.90
C SER A 152 4.97 -4.72 24.81
N LYS A 153 6.11 -4.06 25.06
CA LYS A 153 6.21 -2.60 25.11
C LYS A 153 6.88 -2.04 23.86
N THR A 154 6.31 -0.97 23.29
CA THR A 154 6.88 -0.27 22.13
C THR A 154 8.28 0.28 22.39
N LYS A 155 8.56 0.71 23.62
CA LYS A 155 9.89 1.24 24.01
C LYS A 155 10.98 0.19 23.83
N ASP A 156 10.69 -1.07 24.13
CA ASP A 156 11.67 -2.14 24.05
C ASP A 156 11.93 -2.52 22.59
N VAL A 157 10.89 -2.56 21.75
CA VAL A 157 11.04 -2.71 20.29
C VAL A 157 11.91 -1.59 19.70
N MET A 158 11.72 -0.34 20.15
CA MET A 158 12.50 0.79 19.67
C MET A 158 13.99 0.66 20.02
N LYS A 159 14.30 0.23 21.25
CA LYS A 159 15.69 -0.02 21.68
C LYS A 159 16.36 -1.13 20.86
N VAL A 160 15.64 -2.21 20.57
CA VAL A 160 16.17 -3.31 19.74
C VAL A 160 16.50 -2.80 18.33
N LEU A 161 15.59 -2.06 17.70
CA LEU A 161 15.80 -1.51 16.35
C LEU A 161 16.93 -0.45 16.31
N GLU A 162 17.14 0.28 17.39
CA GLU A 162 18.25 1.22 17.56
C GLU A 162 19.59 0.50 17.67
N LYS A 163 19.66 -0.57 18.48
CA LYS A 163 20.85 -1.41 18.63
C LYS A 163 21.25 -2.08 17.32
N ILE A 164 20.27 -2.66 16.60
CA ILE A 164 20.50 -3.27 15.27
C ILE A 164 20.93 -2.20 14.25
N GLY A 165 20.52 -0.93 14.43
CA GLY A 165 20.90 0.17 13.53
C GLY A 165 19.92 0.45 12.40
N VAL A 166 18.64 0.13 12.60
CA VAL A 166 17.55 0.35 11.62
C VAL A 166 16.65 1.52 12.01
N ILE A 167 16.90 2.16 13.16
CA ILE A 167 16.07 3.22 13.73
C ILE A 167 15.95 4.46 12.82
N GLU A 168 16.99 4.78 12.05
CA GLU A 168 17.02 5.92 11.15
C GLU A 168 15.89 5.89 10.11
N ASP A 169 15.45 4.69 9.69
CA ASP A 169 14.33 4.56 8.76
C ASP A 169 12.99 4.95 9.39
N ILE A 170 12.83 4.68 10.70
CA ILE A 170 11.64 5.05 11.47
C ILE A 170 11.64 6.56 11.69
N GLU A 171 12.78 7.14 12.01
CA GLU A 171 12.93 8.61 12.15
C GLU A 171 12.62 9.32 10.84
N ARG A 172 13.12 8.79 9.71
CA ARG A 172 12.78 9.26 8.36
C ARG A 172 11.26 9.22 8.12
N ALA A 173 10.57 8.17 8.55
CA ALA A 173 9.12 8.07 8.41
C ALA A 173 8.37 9.05 9.33
N LYS A 174 8.87 9.25 10.56
CA LYS A 174 8.34 10.25 11.51
C LYS A 174 8.45 11.66 10.94
N ASN A 175 9.64 12.05 10.49
CA ASN A 175 9.93 13.38 9.92
C ASN A 175 9.26 13.57 8.55
N GLY A 176 9.07 12.49 7.79
CA GLY A 176 8.40 12.52 6.49
C GLY A 176 6.87 12.59 6.57
N LYS A 177 6.27 12.57 7.77
CA LYS A 177 4.83 12.73 7.95
C LYS A 177 4.40 14.14 7.57
N LYS A 178 3.70 14.27 6.44
CA LYS A 178 3.22 15.55 5.93
C LYS A 178 1.72 15.57 5.65
N ILE A 179 1.15 16.77 5.59
CA ILE A 179 -0.23 16.95 5.14
C ILE A 179 -0.29 16.64 3.64
N ARG A 180 -1.28 15.83 3.25
CA ARG A 180 -1.50 15.42 1.87
C ARG A 180 -1.92 16.63 1.02
N ALA A 181 -1.21 16.83 -0.09
CA ALA A 181 -1.59 17.82 -1.09
C ALA A 181 -2.92 17.44 -1.79
N GLY A 182 -3.67 18.46 -2.22
CA GLY A 182 -4.92 18.30 -2.96
C GLY A 182 -6.16 17.99 -2.11
N ARG A 183 -7.25 17.60 -2.78
CA ARG A 183 -8.58 17.41 -2.14
C ARG A 183 -8.68 16.18 -1.23
N GLY A 184 -7.74 15.24 -1.32
CA GLY A 184 -7.73 14.03 -0.50
C GLY A 184 -7.65 14.31 1.01
N LYS A 185 -7.08 15.47 1.40
CA LYS A 185 -7.00 15.89 2.81
C LYS A 185 -8.36 16.06 3.48
N ARG A 186 -9.39 16.44 2.70
CA ARG A 186 -10.78 16.62 3.16
C ARG A 186 -11.58 15.31 3.19
N ARG A 187 -11.04 14.21 2.64
CA ARG A 187 -11.72 12.91 2.51
C ARG A 187 -11.19 11.88 3.52
N GLY A 188 -10.88 12.31 4.74
CA GLY A 188 -10.33 11.45 5.80
C GLY A 188 -8.86 11.01 5.61
N ARG A 189 -8.16 11.48 4.56
CA ARG A 189 -6.76 11.08 4.24
C ARG A 189 -5.79 12.25 4.41
N LYS A 190 -5.89 12.95 5.55
CA LYS A 190 -5.17 14.21 5.83
C LYS A 190 -3.66 14.04 5.85
N TYR A 191 -3.14 13.00 6.48
CA TYR A 191 -1.70 12.76 6.59
C TYR A 191 -1.20 11.74 5.56
N LYS A 192 0.02 11.94 5.07
CA LYS A 192 0.78 10.98 4.29
C LYS A 192 2.06 10.67 5.06
N VAL A 193 2.27 9.40 5.38
CA VAL A 193 3.45 8.89 6.08
C VAL A 193 4.23 8.01 5.09
N PRO A 194 5.57 8.15 4.98
CA PRO A 194 6.41 7.21 4.24
C PRO A 194 6.29 5.79 4.80
N LYS A 195 6.45 4.78 3.94
CA LYS A 195 6.58 3.40 4.39
C LYS A 195 8.02 3.14 4.82
N SER A 196 8.16 2.58 6.02
CA SER A 196 9.42 2.22 6.65
C SER A 196 9.56 0.69 6.66
N ILE A 197 10.07 0.14 7.76
CA ILE A 197 10.35 -1.26 8.00
C ILE A 197 9.08 -2.12 7.82
N LEU A 198 9.26 -3.30 7.26
CA LEU A 198 8.30 -4.38 7.31
C LEU A 198 8.82 -5.42 8.31
N ILE A 199 8.09 -5.62 9.40
CA ILE A 199 8.37 -6.68 10.37
C ILE A 199 7.56 -7.92 9.96
N VAL A 200 8.24 -9.04 9.76
CA VAL A 200 7.62 -10.33 9.47
C VAL A 200 7.87 -11.23 10.68
N SER A 201 6.79 -11.59 11.36
CA SER A 201 6.82 -12.40 12.58
C SER A 201 5.54 -13.22 12.67
N ASN A 202 5.64 -14.38 13.31
CA ASN A 202 4.49 -15.18 13.69
C ASN A 202 3.68 -14.45 14.78
N GLU A 203 2.43 -14.87 14.98
CA GLU A 203 1.49 -14.22 15.89
C GLU A 203 2.07 -14.07 17.31
N GLY A 204 1.98 -12.87 17.87
CA GLY A 204 2.59 -12.55 19.16
C GLY A 204 2.30 -11.13 19.65
N ASN A 205 2.85 -10.76 20.80
CA ASN A 205 2.67 -9.43 21.39
C ASN A 205 3.27 -8.31 20.53
N ILE A 206 4.21 -8.64 19.64
CA ILE A 206 4.85 -7.71 18.71
C ILE A 206 3.86 -6.94 17.83
N PHE A 207 2.74 -7.56 17.44
CA PHE A 207 1.69 -6.90 16.65
C PHE A 207 1.08 -5.70 17.39
N LYS A 208 0.99 -5.77 18.72
CA LYS A 208 0.48 -4.68 19.56
C LYS A 208 1.53 -3.63 19.85
N SER A 209 2.77 -4.04 20.10
CA SER A 209 3.85 -3.12 20.48
C SER A 209 4.39 -2.32 19.29
N ALA A 210 4.59 -2.94 18.13
CA ALA A 210 5.18 -2.30 16.97
C ALA A 210 4.18 -1.49 16.11
N ARG A 211 2.86 -1.70 16.22
CA ARG A 211 1.85 -0.97 15.42
C ARG A 211 1.85 0.55 15.60
N ASN A 212 2.34 1.03 16.75
CA ASN A 212 2.39 2.45 17.05
C ASN A 212 3.60 3.16 16.41
N LEU A 213 4.58 2.40 15.90
CA LEU A 213 5.76 2.97 15.27
C LEU A 213 5.39 3.60 13.91
N PRO A 214 5.90 4.82 13.62
CA PRO A 214 5.52 5.53 12.41
C PRO A 214 6.06 4.82 11.16
N GLY A 215 5.15 4.44 10.26
CA GLY A 215 5.49 3.88 8.95
C GLY A 215 5.90 2.40 8.94
N VAL A 216 5.97 1.76 10.11
CA VAL A 216 6.21 0.33 10.26
C VAL A 216 4.93 -0.46 9.99
N ASP A 217 5.04 -1.55 9.23
CA ASP A 217 3.96 -2.52 9.08
C ASP A 217 4.44 -3.87 9.65
N ILE A 218 3.55 -4.61 10.32
CA ILE A 218 3.82 -5.98 10.82
C ILE A 218 2.86 -6.92 10.11
N VAL A 219 3.37 -8.07 9.64
CA VAL A 219 2.58 -9.06 8.90
C VAL A 219 3.08 -10.46 9.24
N GLU A 220 2.19 -11.43 9.28
CA GLU A 220 2.53 -12.85 9.38
C GLU A 220 3.11 -13.39 8.06
N PRO A 221 3.97 -14.42 8.10
CA PRO A 221 4.49 -15.07 6.88
C PRO A 221 3.37 -15.51 5.91
N SER A 222 2.30 -16.10 6.45
CA SER A 222 1.14 -16.60 5.70
C SER A 222 0.31 -15.50 5.01
N GLN A 223 0.29 -14.29 5.58
CA GLN A 223 -0.50 -13.14 5.10
C GLN A 223 0.31 -12.17 4.23
N LEU A 224 1.56 -12.52 3.93
CA LEU A 224 2.48 -11.70 3.16
C LEU A 224 1.93 -11.42 1.75
N ASN A 225 1.77 -10.15 1.42
CA ASN A 225 1.18 -9.71 0.16
C ASN A 225 2.02 -8.62 -0.51
N ILE A 226 1.82 -8.43 -1.81
CA ILE A 226 2.57 -7.48 -2.64
C ILE A 226 2.45 -6.03 -2.14
N ILE A 227 1.33 -5.70 -1.50
CA ILE A 227 1.08 -4.37 -0.91
C ILE A 227 2.08 -4.06 0.21
N HIS A 228 2.48 -5.08 0.96
CA HIS A 228 3.42 -4.94 2.08
C HIS A 228 4.87 -4.94 1.58
N LEU A 229 5.21 -5.84 0.65
CA LEU A 229 6.56 -6.00 0.11
C LEU A 229 6.98 -4.90 -0.85
N ALA A 230 6.11 -4.54 -1.79
CA ALA A 230 6.38 -3.55 -2.82
C ALA A 230 5.34 -2.40 -2.82
N PRO A 231 5.25 -1.59 -1.73
CA PRO A 231 4.33 -0.46 -1.71
C PRO A 231 4.65 0.51 -2.85
N GLY A 232 3.65 0.82 -3.67
CA GLY A 232 3.79 1.68 -4.85
C GLY A 232 4.26 0.96 -6.11
N GLY A 233 4.39 -0.37 -6.08
CA GLY A 233 4.91 -1.17 -7.19
C GLY A 233 6.43 -1.17 -7.32
N GLY A 234 7.15 -0.62 -6.33
CA GLY A 234 8.60 -0.66 -6.24
C GLY A 234 9.05 -1.65 -5.17
N ALA A 235 9.90 -2.60 -5.55
CA ALA A 235 10.48 -3.64 -4.68
C ALA A 235 11.65 -3.12 -3.84
N GLY A 236 12.18 -3.95 -2.94
CA GLY A 236 13.31 -3.59 -2.07
C GLY A 236 12.87 -2.85 -0.82
N ARG A 237 11.87 -3.37 -0.10
CA ARG A 237 11.50 -2.84 1.21
C ARG A 237 12.42 -3.40 2.29
N LEU A 238 12.83 -2.55 3.23
CA LEU A 238 13.61 -2.96 4.39
C LEU A 238 12.78 -3.90 5.26
N MET A 239 13.25 -5.14 5.40
CA MET A 239 12.53 -6.24 6.04
C MET A 239 13.30 -6.74 7.26
N VAL A 240 12.59 -6.88 8.37
CA VAL A 240 13.05 -7.50 9.61
C VAL A 240 12.22 -8.76 9.82
N ILE A 241 12.85 -9.92 9.93
CA ILE A 241 12.19 -11.23 9.96
C ILE A 241 12.63 -11.97 11.23
N THR A 242 11.72 -12.68 11.91
CA THR A 242 12.11 -13.60 12.98
C THR A 242 12.66 -14.92 12.43
N GLU A 243 13.47 -15.65 13.19
CA GLU A 243 14.03 -16.94 12.76
C GLU A 243 12.94 -17.95 12.36
N GLU A 244 11.89 -18.11 13.18
CA GLU A 244 10.72 -18.95 12.90
C GLU A 244 10.03 -18.55 11.59
N ALA A 245 9.81 -17.24 11.39
CA ALA A 245 9.17 -16.72 10.18
C ALA A 245 10.01 -16.96 8.93
N LEU A 246 11.35 -16.90 9.05
CA LEU A 246 12.25 -17.19 7.93
C LEU A 246 12.18 -18.65 7.50
N LYS A 247 12.07 -19.58 8.47
CA LYS A 247 11.90 -21.02 8.20
C LYS A 247 10.55 -21.29 7.52
N GLU A 248 9.48 -20.68 8.01
CA GLU A 248 8.14 -20.82 7.42
C GLU A 248 8.10 -20.28 5.99
N LEU A 249 8.76 -19.13 5.73
CA LEU A 249 8.89 -18.62 4.37
C LEU A 249 9.65 -19.60 3.49
N GLY A 250 10.74 -20.19 3.98
CA GLY A 250 11.57 -21.15 3.25
C GLY A 250 10.91 -22.48 2.90
N GLY A 251 9.74 -22.79 3.50
CA GLY A 251 9.01 -24.03 3.24
C GLY A 251 9.66 -25.26 3.85
N SER A 252 9.99 -25.19 5.15
CA SER A 252 10.24 -26.40 5.97
C SER A 252 8.94 -26.99 6.49
#